data_AF-A0A2S1YML9-F1
#
_entry.id   AF-A0A2S1YML9-F1
#
_cell.length_a   1.000
_cell.length_b   1.000
_cell.length_c   1.000
_cell.angle_alpha   90.00
_cell.angle_beta   90.00
_cell.angle_gamma   90.00
#
_symmetry.space_group_name_H-M   'P 1'
#
loop_
_entity.id
_entity.type
_entity.pdbx_description
1 polymer ?
#
loop_
_entity_poly.entity_id
_entity_poly.type
_entity_poly.pdbx_seq_one_letter_code
_entity_poly.pdbx_strand_id
1 'polypeptide(L)'
;METTTTIMGIVILIIVAIPVYFSARSSAASKSRILNIKKRFNPSNPESFDLTESINNKTLTLDQKNKKFILMNFNPNQQESIYVDLNTIDSCKLIPTTDAHSNTIIKIDFEFLDKETSKKIIIPFYDFDDDRIKQISVYQDHQFAKKWLKIIQDSISR
;
A
#
# COMPACT_ATOMS: atom_id res chain seq x y z
N MET A 1 38.87 23.08 27.44
CA MET A 1 38.29 23.37 26.11
C MET A 1 38.10 22.09 25.30
N GLU A 2 39.09 21.20 25.21
CA GLU A 2 39.01 20.00 24.34
C GLU A 2 38.10 18.87 24.85
N THR A 3 37.99 18.68 26.16
CA THR A 3 37.08 17.66 26.75
C THR A 3 35.62 18.04 26.54
N THR A 4 35.28 19.33 26.68
CA THR A 4 33.90 19.82 26.49
C THR A 4 33.44 19.66 25.05
N THR A 5 34.27 19.98 24.06
CA THR A 5 33.95 19.81 22.64
C THR A 5 33.82 18.34 22.26
N THR A 6 34.67 17.47 22.82
CA THR A 6 34.60 16.01 22.60
C THR A 6 33.33 15.41 23.19
N ILE A 7 32.96 15.79 24.41
CA ILE A 7 31.72 15.34 25.06
C ILE A 7 30.49 15.79 24.26
N MET A 8 30.46 17.05 23.81
CA MET A 8 29.37 17.55 22.97
C MET A 8 29.25 16.78 21.65
N GLY A 9 30.37 16.42 21.02
CA GLY A 9 30.38 15.58 19.81
C GLY A 9 29.78 14.19 20.04
N ILE A 10 30.10 13.56 21.18
CA ILE A 10 29.52 12.25 21.56
C ILE A 10 28.01 12.36 21.80
N VAL A 11 27.56 13.42 22.49
CA VAL A 11 26.13 13.64 22.75
C VAL A 11 25.35 13.81 21.44
N ILE A 12 25.87 14.59 20.49
CA ILE A 12 25.25 14.77 19.16
C ILE A 12 25.19 13.44 18.41
N LEU A 13 26.27 12.64 18.43
CA LEU A 13 26.31 11.32 17.79
C LEU A 13 25.19 10.41 18.32
N ILE A 14 24.98 10.36 19.64
CA ILE A 14 23.94 9.55 20.26
C ILE A 14 22.54 10.02 19.84
N ILE A 15 22.30 11.34 19.84
CA ILE A 15 21.02 11.93 19.46
C ILE A 15 20.67 11.61 17.99
N VAL A 16 21.65 11.55 17.08
CA VAL A 16 21.43 11.22 15.67
C VAL A 16 21.32 9.70 15.45
N ALA A 17 22.15 8.91 16.14
CA ALA A 17 22.19 7.46 15.94
C ALA A 17 20.88 6.76 16.35
N ILE A 18 20.21 7.23 17.41
CA ILE A 18 18.97 6.61 17.90
C ILE A 18 17.83 6.69 16.85
N PRO A 19 17.44 7.88 16.33
CA PRO A 19 16.43 7.99 15.28
C PRO A 19 16.79 7.22 14.00
N VAL A 20 18.07 7.21 13.62
CA VAL A 20 18.55 6.47 12.44
C VAL A 20 18.36 4.96 12.64
N TYR A 21 18.74 4.43 13.80
CA TYR A 21 18.55 3.01 14.13
C TYR A 21 17.07 2.62 14.13
N PHE A 22 16.20 3.41 14.77
CA PHE A 22 14.76 3.16 14.77
C PHE A 22 14.15 3.21 13.36
N SER A 23 14.57 4.17 12.54
CA SER A 23 14.13 4.30 11.14
C SER A 23 14.56 3.08 10.30
N ALA A 24 15.81 2.64 10.44
CA ALA A 24 16.32 1.46 9.73
C ALA A 24 15.61 0.17 10.17
N ARG A 25 15.41 -0.02 11.48
CA ARG A 25 14.68 -1.17 12.02
C ARG A 25 13.23 -1.21 11.54
N SER A 26 12.55 -0.07 11.55
CA SER A 26 11.17 0.05 11.05
C SER A 26 11.08 -0.32 9.56
N SER A 27 12.02 0.19 8.75
CA SER A 27 12.11 -0.14 7.32
C SER A 27 12.37 -1.63 7.07
N ALA A 28 13.24 -2.27 7.86
CA ALA A 28 13.49 -3.71 7.74
C ALA A 28 12.25 -4.55 8.11
N ALA A 29 11.51 -4.14 9.14
CA ALA A 29 10.29 -4.81 9.57
C ALA A 29 9.14 -4.69 8.54
N SER A 30 9.00 -3.53 7.87
CA SER A 30 8.01 -3.39 6.81
C SER A 30 8.37 -4.20 5.57
N LYS A 31 9.64 -4.22 5.16
CA LYS A 31 10.13 -5.05 4.05
C LYS A 31 9.89 -6.54 4.29
N SER A 32 10.18 -7.04 5.49
CA SER A 32 9.98 -8.45 5.81
C SER A 32 8.50 -8.84 5.80
N ARG A 33 7.61 -7.96 6.30
CA ARG A 33 6.15 -8.15 6.22
C ARG A 33 5.66 -8.22 4.78
N ILE A 34 6.05 -7.26 3.94
CA ILE A 34 5.69 -7.25 2.51
C ILE A 34 6.17 -8.54 1.82
N LEU A 35 7.41 -8.95 2.07
CA LEU A 35 7.97 -10.18 1.49
C LEU A 35 7.21 -11.43 1.94
N ASN A 36 6.84 -11.52 3.22
CA ASN A 36 6.07 -12.65 3.74
C ASN A 36 4.69 -12.75 3.08
N ILE A 37 4.03 -11.61 2.84
CA ILE A 37 2.76 -11.57 2.11
C ILE A 37 2.97 -12.01 0.64
N LYS A 38 4.00 -11.51 -0.04
CA LYS A 38 4.35 -11.97 -1.40
C LYS A 38 4.56 -13.49 -1.45
N LYS A 39 5.29 -14.04 -0.48
CA LYS A 39 5.52 -15.50 -0.36
C LYS A 39 4.23 -16.28 -0.10
N ARG A 40 3.24 -15.70 0.59
CA ARG A 40 1.94 -16.36 0.80
C ARG A 40 1.19 -16.59 -0.51
N PHE A 41 1.27 -15.66 -1.45
CA PHE A 41 0.55 -15.72 -2.72
C PHE A 41 1.39 -16.27 -3.88
N ASN A 42 2.72 -16.25 -3.76
CA ASN A 42 3.64 -16.92 -4.67
C ASN A 42 4.87 -17.46 -3.91
N PRO A 43 4.76 -18.62 -3.24
CA PRO A 43 5.84 -19.15 -2.41
C PRO A 43 7.08 -19.55 -3.22
N SER A 44 6.89 -19.99 -4.46
CA SER A 44 7.98 -20.43 -5.33
C SER A 44 8.78 -19.27 -5.90
N ASN A 45 8.13 -18.15 -6.25
CA ASN A 45 8.78 -17.00 -6.89
C ASN A 45 8.20 -15.67 -6.38
N PRO A 46 8.44 -15.27 -5.12
CA PRO A 46 7.92 -14.00 -4.58
C PRO A 46 8.48 -12.76 -5.31
N GLU A 47 9.63 -12.90 -5.97
CA GLU A 47 10.27 -11.86 -6.79
C GLU A 47 9.51 -11.56 -8.10
N SER A 48 8.57 -12.42 -8.49
CA SER A 48 7.71 -12.20 -9.66
C SER A 48 6.80 -10.99 -9.50
N PHE A 49 6.55 -10.55 -8.27
CA PHE A 49 5.92 -9.28 -7.94
C PHE A 49 6.92 -8.14 -8.16
N ASP A 50 7.15 -7.82 -9.42
CA ASP A 50 8.18 -6.93 -9.95
C ASP A 50 7.84 -5.45 -9.78
N LEU A 51 6.55 -5.09 -9.79
CA LEU A 51 6.10 -3.75 -9.49
C LEU A 51 5.56 -3.67 -8.07
N THR A 52 6.23 -2.94 -7.18
CA THR A 52 5.79 -2.71 -5.80
C THR A 52 5.94 -1.24 -5.45
N GLU A 53 4.87 -0.64 -4.95
CA GLU A 53 4.91 0.72 -4.42
C GLU A 53 4.17 0.78 -3.08
N SER A 54 4.69 1.57 -2.17
CA SER A 54 4.12 1.78 -0.84
C SER A 54 3.91 3.26 -0.59
N ILE A 55 2.72 3.62 -0.10
CA ILE A 55 2.42 4.95 0.43
C ILE A 55 1.69 4.78 1.75
N ASN A 56 2.08 5.53 2.76
CA ASN A 56 1.50 5.43 4.11
C ASN A 56 1.56 3.97 4.62
N ASN A 57 0.43 3.38 5.00
CA ASN A 57 0.33 1.98 5.43
C ASN A 57 -0.20 1.05 4.34
N LYS A 58 -0.20 1.50 3.08
CA LYS A 58 -0.76 0.75 1.96
C LYS A 58 0.37 0.38 1.00
N THR A 59 0.43 -0.88 0.62
CA THR A 59 1.39 -1.37 -0.38
C THR A 59 0.62 -2.06 -1.49
N LEU A 60 0.85 -1.65 -2.72
CA LEU A 60 0.31 -2.32 -3.90
C LEU A 60 1.44 -3.01 -4.59
N THR A 61 1.19 -4.25 -5.00
CA THR A 61 2.15 -5.00 -5.79
C THR A 61 1.46 -5.75 -6.90
N LEU A 62 2.15 -5.80 -8.03
CA LEU A 62 1.70 -6.48 -9.23
C LEU A 62 2.84 -7.36 -9.73
N ASP A 63 2.48 -8.58 -10.10
CA ASP A 63 3.27 -9.44 -10.96
C ASP A 63 2.79 -9.20 -12.38
N GLN A 64 3.54 -8.41 -13.15
CA GLN A 64 3.12 -8.02 -14.51
C GLN A 64 3.04 -9.21 -15.46
N LYS A 65 3.87 -10.25 -15.22
CA LYS A 65 3.97 -11.42 -16.08
C LYS A 65 2.79 -12.38 -15.90
N ASN A 66 2.48 -12.70 -14.65
CA ASN A 66 1.39 -13.64 -14.32
C ASN A 66 0.08 -12.93 -13.99
N LYS A 67 0.06 -11.59 -14.09
CA LYS A 67 -1.11 -10.72 -13.86
C LYS A 67 -1.74 -10.89 -12.47
N LYS A 68 -0.89 -10.97 -11.44
CA LYS A 68 -1.34 -11.13 -10.04
C LYS A 68 -1.22 -9.82 -9.29
N PHE A 69 -2.32 -9.33 -8.74
CA PHE A 69 -2.35 -8.10 -7.97
C PHE A 69 -2.58 -8.38 -6.49
N ILE A 70 -1.86 -7.66 -5.62
CA ILE A 70 -2.09 -7.68 -4.19
C ILE A 70 -2.16 -6.24 -3.67
N LEU A 71 -3.25 -5.94 -2.96
CA LEU A 71 -3.34 -4.79 -2.09
C LEU A 71 -3.01 -5.24 -0.66
N MET A 72 -2.02 -4.62 -0.04
CA MET A 72 -1.69 -4.82 1.36
C MET A 72 -2.08 -3.57 2.15
N ASN A 73 -2.74 -3.77 3.27
CA ASN A 73 -3.13 -2.70 4.16
C ASN A 73 -2.66 -3.00 5.58
N PHE A 74 -1.68 -2.23 6.04
CA PHE A 74 -1.05 -2.38 7.35
C PHE A 74 -1.71 -1.48 8.41
N ASN A 75 -2.92 -1.00 8.17
CA ASN A 75 -3.72 -0.38 9.22
C ASN A 75 -4.24 -1.43 10.20
N PRO A 76 -4.20 -1.13 11.52
CA PRO A 76 -4.81 -2.00 12.52
C PRO A 76 -6.32 -2.13 12.22
N ASN A 77 -6.88 -3.31 12.45
CA ASN A 77 -8.29 -3.66 12.22
C ASN A 77 -8.73 -3.86 10.76
N GLN A 78 -7.83 -3.71 9.78
CA GLN A 78 -8.11 -4.00 8.38
C GLN A 78 -7.47 -5.32 7.94
N GLN A 79 -8.04 -5.94 6.90
CA GLN A 79 -7.47 -7.15 6.32
C GLN A 79 -6.08 -6.85 5.76
N GLU A 80 -5.07 -7.58 6.27
CA GLU A 80 -3.66 -7.29 5.99
C GLU A 80 -3.30 -7.36 4.50
N SER A 81 -3.98 -8.24 3.75
CA SER A 81 -3.80 -8.34 2.30
C SER A 81 -5.03 -8.91 1.57
N ILE A 82 -5.26 -8.40 0.37
CA ILE A 82 -6.29 -8.83 -0.56
C ILE A 82 -5.62 -9.12 -1.90
N TYR A 83 -5.88 -10.30 -2.45
CA TYR A 83 -5.32 -10.79 -3.72
C TYR A 83 -6.39 -10.80 -4.80
N VAL A 84 -5.99 -10.40 -6.01
CA VAL A 84 -6.81 -10.46 -7.22
C VAL A 84 -5.99 -11.06 -8.35
N ASP A 85 -6.53 -12.09 -8.99
CA ASP A 85 -5.99 -12.61 -10.24
C ASP A 85 -6.56 -11.80 -11.41
N LEU A 86 -5.75 -10.94 -12.03
CA LEU A 86 -6.21 -10.08 -13.11
C LEU A 86 -6.48 -10.84 -14.42
N ASN A 87 -6.11 -12.13 -14.52
CA ASN A 87 -6.49 -12.93 -15.69
C ASN A 87 -8.01 -13.14 -15.76
N THR A 88 -8.67 -13.29 -14.60
CA THR A 88 -10.12 -13.49 -14.50
C THR A 88 -10.91 -12.18 -14.50
N ILE A 89 -10.23 -11.03 -14.44
CA ILE A 89 -10.87 -9.71 -14.40
C ILE A 89 -11.04 -9.15 -15.81
N ASP A 90 -12.25 -8.68 -16.09
CA ASP A 90 -12.66 -7.97 -17.31
C ASP A 90 -12.30 -6.49 -17.25
N SER A 91 -12.67 -5.83 -16.16
CA SER A 91 -12.43 -4.40 -15.97
C SER A 91 -12.18 -4.03 -14.52
N CYS A 92 -11.49 -2.92 -14.32
CA CYS A 92 -11.24 -2.32 -13.02
C CYS A 92 -11.61 -0.83 -13.07
N LYS A 93 -12.23 -0.31 -12.00
CA LYS A 93 -12.53 1.11 -11.81
C LYS A 93 -12.42 1.52 -10.35
N LEU A 94 -12.27 2.82 -10.13
CA LEU A 94 -12.33 3.42 -8.81
C LEU A 94 -13.73 3.96 -8.54
N ILE A 95 -14.28 3.64 -7.37
CA ILE A 95 -15.57 4.11 -6.89
C ILE A 95 -15.31 5.02 -5.68
N PRO A 96 -15.33 6.35 -5.86
CA PRO A 96 -15.32 7.28 -4.74
C PRO A 96 -16.72 7.37 -4.13
N THR A 97 -16.80 7.29 -2.80
CA THR A 97 -18.01 7.63 -2.03
C THR A 97 -17.80 9.00 -1.42
N THR A 98 -18.77 9.89 -1.60
CA THR A 98 -18.74 11.25 -1.04
C THR A 98 -19.74 11.42 0.09
N ASP A 99 -19.39 12.22 1.08
CA ASP A 99 -20.35 12.68 2.08
C ASP A 99 -21.42 13.57 1.44
N ALA A 100 -22.68 13.32 1.78
CA ALA A 100 -23.84 13.99 1.18
C ALA A 100 -23.89 15.49 1.50
N HIS A 101 -23.29 15.93 2.61
CA HIS A 101 -23.38 17.32 3.08
C HIS A 101 -22.21 18.18 2.60
N SER A 102 -21.01 17.60 2.51
CA SER A 102 -19.77 18.32 2.23
C SER A 102 -19.16 18.02 0.86
N ASN A 103 -19.71 17.04 0.12
CA ASN A 103 -19.16 16.53 -1.15
C ASN A 103 -17.67 16.11 -1.04
N THR A 104 -17.22 15.80 0.18
CA THR A 104 -15.87 15.33 0.44
C THR A 104 -15.80 13.83 0.21
N ILE A 105 -14.71 13.35 -0.39
CA ILE A 105 -14.51 11.91 -0.59
C ILE A 105 -14.23 11.27 0.77
N ILE A 106 -15.16 10.41 1.21
CA ILE A 106 -15.08 9.66 2.46
C ILE A 106 -14.63 8.22 2.24
N LYS A 107 -14.73 7.69 1.01
CA LYS A 107 -14.28 6.33 0.72
C LYS A 107 -13.77 6.23 -0.71
N ILE A 108 -12.81 5.36 -0.94
CA ILE A 108 -12.37 4.97 -2.28
C ILE A 108 -12.29 3.45 -2.32
N ASP A 109 -13.06 2.83 -3.20
CA ASP A 109 -13.04 1.40 -3.45
C ASP A 109 -12.51 1.09 -4.85
N PHE A 110 -11.74 0.02 -5.00
CA PHE A 110 -11.52 -0.60 -6.30
C PHE A 110 -12.66 -1.58 -6.58
N GLU A 111 -13.36 -1.41 -7.70
CA GLU A 111 -14.33 -2.37 -8.22
C GLU A 111 -13.70 -3.12 -9.39
N PHE A 112 -13.54 -4.43 -9.24
CA PHE A 112 -13.11 -5.35 -10.29
C PHE A 112 -14.33 -6.13 -10.78
N LEU A 113 -14.50 -6.24 -12.10
CA LEU A 113 -15.53 -7.04 -12.73
C LEU A 113 -14.93 -8.36 -13.21
N ASP A 114 -15.47 -9.48 -12.76
CA ASP A 114 -15.03 -10.81 -13.18
C ASP A 114 -15.61 -11.19 -14.57
N LYS A 115 -14.77 -11.73 -15.46
CA LYS A 115 -15.13 -12.10 -16.84
C LYS A 115 -16.17 -13.20 -16.91
N GLU A 116 -16.02 -14.23 -16.08
CA GLU A 116 -16.82 -15.45 -16.20
C GLU A 116 -18.15 -15.31 -15.46
N THR A 117 -18.12 -14.70 -14.28
CA THR A 117 -19.27 -14.65 -13.38
C THR A 117 -20.00 -13.31 -13.42
N SER A 118 -19.43 -12.29 -14.06
CA SER A 118 -19.91 -10.90 -14.00
C SER A 118 -20.06 -10.37 -12.56
N LYS A 119 -19.43 -11.03 -11.58
CA LYS A 119 -19.46 -10.60 -10.19
C LYS A 119 -18.52 -9.43 -10.00
N LYS A 120 -18.94 -8.54 -9.11
CA LYS A 120 -18.14 -7.38 -8.69
C LYS A 120 -17.36 -7.74 -7.44
N ILE A 121 -16.05 -7.61 -7.51
CA ILE A 121 -15.14 -7.72 -6.36
C ILE A 121 -14.81 -6.29 -5.93
N ILE A 122 -15.28 -5.92 -4.74
CA ILE A 122 -15.08 -4.58 -4.17
C ILE A 122 -13.97 -4.68 -3.13
N ILE A 123 -12.91 -3.89 -3.33
CA ILE A 123 -11.75 -3.86 -2.47
C ILE A 123 -11.62 -2.45 -1.90
N PRO A 124 -11.83 -2.27 -0.59
CA PRO A 124 -11.67 -0.97 0.03
C PRO A 124 -10.22 -0.53 -0.03
N PHE A 125 -9.99 0.63 -0.64
CA PHE A 125 -8.67 1.24 -0.67
C PHE A 125 -8.53 2.27 0.44
N TYR A 126 -9.48 3.19 0.58
CA TYR A 126 -9.51 4.23 1.60
C TYR A 126 -10.89 4.27 2.24
N ASP A 127 -10.95 4.40 3.56
CA ASP A 127 -12.19 4.61 4.30
C ASP A 127 -11.94 5.66 5.38
N PHE A 128 -12.71 6.75 5.34
CA PHE A 128 -12.55 7.90 6.21
C PHE A 128 -12.65 7.51 7.67
N ASP A 129 -13.59 6.64 8.05
CA ASP A 129 -13.82 6.28 9.46
C ASP A 129 -12.67 5.46 10.05
N ASP A 130 -12.08 4.55 9.28
CA ASP A 130 -10.92 3.76 9.68
C ASP A 130 -9.61 4.58 9.66
N ASP A 131 -9.48 5.50 8.70
CA ASP A 131 -8.24 6.27 8.47
C ASP A 131 -8.17 7.59 9.27
N ARG A 132 -9.24 8.02 9.98
CA ARG A 132 -9.26 9.27 10.80
C ARG A 132 -8.15 9.33 11.84
N ILE A 133 -7.81 8.19 12.44
CA ILE A 133 -6.86 8.11 13.55
C ILE A 133 -5.43 8.53 13.10
N LYS A 134 -5.14 8.47 11.80
CA LYS A 134 -3.77 8.61 11.27
C LYS A 134 -3.47 9.86 10.45
N GLN A 135 -4.40 10.83 10.35
CA GLN A 135 -4.22 12.05 9.53
C GLN A 135 -3.69 11.74 8.12
N ILE A 136 -4.21 10.68 7.49
CA ILE A 136 -3.75 10.26 6.17
C ILE A 136 -4.19 11.29 5.12
N SER A 137 -3.27 11.71 4.26
CA SER A 137 -3.57 12.65 3.17
C SER A 137 -4.46 11.96 2.13
N VAL A 138 -5.77 12.18 2.24
CA VAL A 138 -6.80 11.68 1.30
C VAL A 138 -6.43 11.98 -0.15
N TYR A 139 -5.83 13.16 -0.38
CA TYR A 139 -5.36 13.55 -1.70
C TYR A 139 -4.26 12.61 -2.23
N GLN A 140 -3.26 12.30 -1.42
CA GLN A 140 -2.17 11.40 -1.81
C GLN A 140 -2.68 9.99 -2.09
N ASP A 141 -3.53 9.45 -1.20
CA ASP A 141 -4.14 8.14 -1.39
C ASP A 141 -4.99 8.10 -2.68
N HIS A 142 -5.75 9.16 -2.97
CA HIS A 142 -6.53 9.25 -4.20
C HIS A 142 -5.66 9.31 -5.46
N GLN A 143 -4.58 10.12 -5.47
CA GLN A 143 -3.66 10.17 -6.61
C GLN A 143 -2.95 8.83 -6.81
N PHE A 144 -2.57 8.18 -5.72
CA PHE A 144 -1.94 6.87 -5.75
C PHE A 144 -2.90 5.79 -6.26
N ALA A 145 -4.16 5.80 -5.82
CA ALA A 145 -5.21 4.93 -6.35
C ALA A 145 -5.42 5.14 -7.85
N LYS A 146 -5.50 6.39 -8.32
CA LYS A 146 -5.63 6.71 -9.77
C LYS A 146 -4.46 6.22 -10.59
N LYS A 147 -3.24 6.35 -10.07
CA LYS A 147 -2.03 5.82 -10.73
C LYS A 147 -2.13 4.30 -10.88
N TRP A 148 -2.46 3.61 -9.80
CA TRP A 148 -2.57 2.15 -9.79
C TRP A 148 -3.74 1.62 -10.61
N LEU A 149 -4.84 2.36 -10.69
CA LEU A 149 -5.94 2.04 -11.61
C LEU A 149 -5.43 1.90 -13.05
N LYS A 150 -4.63 2.87 -13.53
CA LYS A 150 -4.07 2.82 -14.89
C LYS A 150 -3.17 1.60 -15.08
N ILE A 151 -2.28 1.35 -14.12
CA ILE A 151 -1.37 0.18 -14.15
C ILE A 151 -2.15 -1.13 -14.23
N ILE A 152 -3.21 -1.27 -13.43
CA ILE A 152 -4.07 -2.45 -13.41
C ILE A 152 -4.81 -2.60 -14.73
N GLN A 153 -5.41 -1.52 -15.25
CA GLN A 153 -6.12 -1.52 -16.53
C GLN A 153 -5.21 -1.87 -17.71
N ASP A 154 -3.99 -1.33 -17.75
CA ASP A 154 -2.98 -1.67 -18.75
C ASP A 154 -2.58 -3.15 -18.68
N SER A 155 -2.56 -3.72 -17.47
CA SER A 155 -2.22 -5.14 -17.26
C SER A 155 -3.36 -6.10 -17.63
N ILE A 156 -4.61 -5.66 -17.46
CA ILE A 156 -5.80 -6.42 -17.90
C ILE A 156 -5.91 -6.43 -19.43
N SER A 157 -5.60 -5.31 -20.07
CA SER A 157 -5.79 -5.10 -21.52
C SER A 157 -4.71 -5.75 -22.40
N ARG A 158 -3.53 -6.04 -21.84
CA ARG A 158 -2.43 -6.75 -22.54
C ARG A 158 -2.68 -8.24 -22.60
#